data_AF-A0A0C4MHD0-F1
#
_entry.id   AF-A0A0C4MHD0-F1
#
_cell.length_a   1.000
_cell.length_b   1.000
_cell.length_c   1.000
_cell.angle_alpha   90.00
_cell.angle_beta   90.00
_cell.angle_gamma   90.00
#
_symmetry.space_group_name_H-M   'P 1'
#
loop_
_entity.id
_entity.type
_entity.pdbx_description
1 polymer ?
#
loop_
_entity_poly.entity_id
_entity_poly.type
_entity_poly.pdbx_seq_one_letter_code
_entity_poly.pdbx_strand_id
1 'polypeptide(L)'
;MAYSVQKSRLAKVAGVSLVLLLAACSSDSRYKRQVSGDEAYLQASPLSELHAPAGMILPIQVGDYNIPVANSTGAVGKALDIRPPAQPLALVSGARTQFNGDTATLMVENGRSGSLWAQVTSILQSKNYVIAKRDDASQTLNTDWVEWNRLDEDQQYRGRYQISVKPQGYQQAVVVKLVNLEQAGKPVADPASLQRYSTAMLNVISEGLDMNATSAQNAAQRSAGATFDVQSAADDTGLPMLVVRAPFNLVWQRLPGALEKVGMKVTDSTRSQGSMALTYKPLSDSSWQELGARDPQLVSGDYKLQVGDLDNRSSLQFIDPKGHTLTQSQNDALVAVFQAAFNK
;
A
#
# COMPACT_ATOMS: atom_id res chain seq x y z
N MET A 1 58.33 27.52 -15.56
CA MET A 1 56.93 27.89 -15.92
C MET A 1 56.12 26.63 -16.18
N ALA A 2 55.44 26.06 -15.17
CA ALA A 2 54.63 24.84 -15.37
C ALA A 2 53.45 24.66 -14.38
N TYR A 3 53.16 25.63 -13.51
CA TYR A 3 52.21 25.45 -12.41
C TYR A 3 50.85 26.16 -12.55
N SER A 4 50.62 26.97 -13.59
CA SER A 4 49.33 27.71 -13.74
C SER A 4 48.29 27.00 -14.61
N VAL A 5 48.68 26.03 -15.45
CA VAL A 5 47.77 25.42 -16.44
C VAL A 5 46.96 24.23 -15.87
N GLN A 6 47.48 23.52 -14.87
CA GLN A 6 46.80 22.34 -14.29
C GLN A 6 45.57 22.69 -13.43
N LYS A 7 45.61 23.81 -12.67
CA LYS A 7 44.46 24.24 -11.84
C LYS A 7 43.22 24.60 -12.68
N SER A 8 43.42 25.17 -13.87
CA SER A 8 42.33 25.51 -14.79
C SER A 8 41.62 24.27 -15.36
N ARG A 9 42.37 23.19 -15.64
CA ARG A 9 41.79 21.94 -16.17
C ARG A 9 40.99 21.20 -15.10
N LEU A 10 41.48 21.11 -13.87
CA LEU A 10 40.76 20.49 -12.74
C LEU A 10 39.48 21.24 -12.40
N ALA A 11 39.49 22.58 -12.38
CA ALA A 11 38.30 23.38 -12.14
C ALA A 11 37.26 23.23 -13.27
N LYS A 12 37.70 23.12 -14.53
CA LYS A 12 36.81 22.86 -15.67
C LYS A 12 36.21 21.46 -15.65
N VAL A 13 36.99 20.43 -15.32
CA VAL A 13 36.50 19.04 -15.21
C VAL A 13 35.51 18.91 -14.05
N ALA A 14 35.81 19.49 -12.89
CA ALA A 14 34.90 19.51 -11.74
C ALA A 14 33.60 20.29 -12.06
N GLY A 15 33.71 21.44 -12.74
CA GLY A 15 32.55 22.22 -13.18
C GLY A 15 31.67 21.47 -14.19
N VAL A 16 32.26 20.79 -15.17
CA VAL A 16 31.52 20.00 -16.18
C VAL A 16 30.88 18.76 -15.55
N SER A 17 31.56 18.06 -14.64
CA SER A 17 30.97 16.94 -13.88
C SER A 17 29.82 17.39 -12.99
N LEU A 18 29.93 18.56 -12.35
CA LEU A 18 28.85 19.12 -11.54
C LEU A 18 27.64 19.49 -12.40
N VAL A 19 27.84 20.13 -13.56
CA VAL A 19 26.75 20.44 -14.50
C VAL A 19 26.09 19.18 -15.07
N LEU A 20 26.86 18.13 -15.37
CA LEU A 20 26.33 16.83 -15.81
C LEU A 20 25.56 16.10 -14.72
N LEU A 21 25.99 16.17 -13.45
CA LEU A 21 25.29 15.63 -12.29
C LEU A 21 23.98 16.38 -12.01
N LEU A 22 23.95 17.72 -12.19
CA LEU A 22 22.74 18.54 -12.05
C LEU A 22 21.74 18.31 -13.19
N ALA A 23 22.20 18.09 -14.42
CA ALA A 23 21.33 17.76 -15.56
C ALA A 23 20.73 16.34 -15.48
N ALA A 24 21.43 15.39 -14.83
CA ALA A 24 20.93 14.03 -14.65
C ALA A 24 19.70 13.95 -13.70
N CYS A 25 19.53 14.93 -12.80
CA CYS A 25 18.35 15.03 -11.94
C CYS A 25 17.26 15.97 -12.48
N SER A 26 17.49 16.70 -13.59
CA SER A 26 16.43 17.42 -14.31
C SER A 26 15.71 16.46 -15.27
N SER A 27 15.17 15.37 -14.73
CA SER A 27 14.36 14.46 -15.53
C SER A 27 13.03 15.13 -15.85
N ASP A 28 12.86 15.55 -17.10
CA ASP A 28 11.55 15.91 -17.65
C ASP A 28 10.59 14.74 -17.39
N SER A 29 9.53 14.94 -16.60
CA SER A 29 8.64 13.85 -16.17
C SER A 29 7.55 13.56 -17.20
N ARG A 30 7.49 14.31 -18.31
CA ARG A 30 6.48 14.17 -19.38
C ARG A 30 6.41 12.77 -19.95
N TYR A 31 7.53 12.07 -20.09
CA TYR A 31 7.55 10.72 -20.65
C TYR A 31 6.68 9.73 -19.84
N LYS A 32 6.43 9.98 -18.55
CA LYS A 32 5.56 9.14 -17.69
C LYS A 32 4.08 9.30 -18.01
N ARG A 33 3.71 10.35 -18.75
CA ARG A 33 2.33 10.74 -19.07
C ARG A 33 1.99 10.51 -20.55
N GLN A 34 2.98 10.29 -21.40
CA GLN A 34 2.82 10.30 -22.85
C GLN A 34 2.93 8.90 -23.45
N VAL A 35 2.22 8.67 -24.56
CA VAL A 35 2.42 7.50 -25.41
C VAL A 35 3.86 7.42 -25.90
N SER A 36 4.39 6.21 -26.07
CA SER A 36 5.68 5.98 -26.72
C SER A 36 5.60 6.24 -28.23
N GLY A 37 6.74 6.50 -28.86
CA GLY A 37 6.83 6.72 -30.31
C GLY A 37 6.61 8.19 -30.73
N ASP A 38 6.33 8.39 -32.01
CA ASP A 38 6.05 9.70 -32.61
C ASP A 38 4.54 9.97 -32.77
N GLU A 39 4.21 11.17 -33.25
CA GLU A 39 2.83 11.58 -33.54
C GLU A 39 2.55 11.58 -35.06
N ALA A 40 3.33 10.84 -35.86
CA ALA A 40 3.21 10.88 -37.33
C ALA A 40 1.85 10.41 -37.83
N TYR A 41 1.19 9.52 -37.07
CA TYR A 41 -0.17 9.05 -37.37
C TYR A 41 -1.22 10.17 -37.38
N LEU A 42 -0.99 11.29 -36.67
CA LEU A 42 -1.87 12.46 -36.68
C LEU A 42 -1.76 13.26 -37.99
N GLN A 43 -0.72 13.04 -38.79
CA GLN A 43 -0.49 13.68 -40.08
C GLN A 43 -0.96 12.82 -41.26
N ALA A 44 -1.64 11.70 -41.00
CA ALA A 44 -2.19 10.84 -42.05
C ALA A 44 -3.22 11.60 -42.89
N SER A 45 -3.13 11.45 -44.21
CA SER A 45 -4.09 12.05 -45.14
C SER A 45 -5.52 11.59 -44.83
N PRO A 46 -6.51 12.48 -44.87
CA PRO A 46 -7.90 12.12 -44.60
C PRO A 46 -8.40 11.09 -45.61
N LEU A 47 -9.25 10.17 -45.14
CA LEU A 47 -9.91 9.21 -46.00
C LEU A 47 -10.94 9.95 -46.88
N SER A 48 -10.94 9.63 -48.17
CA SER A 48 -11.94 10.14 -49.12
C SER A 48 -12.69 8.96 -49.72
N GLU A 49 -14.00 9.11 -49.84
CA GLU A 49 -14.85 8.10 -50.47
C GLU A 49 -14.59 8.05 -51.98
N LEU A 50 -14.61 6.83 -52.52
CA LEU A 50 -14.51 6.59 -53.95
C LEU A 50 -15.85 6.94 -54.61
N HIS A 51 -15.84 7.87 -55.55
CA HIS A 51 -17.04 8.26 -56.29
C HIS A 51 -17.23 7.35 -57.50
N ALA A 52 -18.37 6.66 -57.56
CA ALA A 52 -18.73 5.79 -58.69
C ALA A 52 -19.07 6.62 -59.94
N PRO A 53 -18.55 6.26 -61.13
CA PRO A 53 -19.03 6.79 -62.40
C PRO A 53 -20.49 6.41 -62.67
N ALA A 54 -21.17 7.19 -63.51
CA ALA A 54 -22.56 6.94 -63.89
C ALA A 54 -22.73 5.53 -64.50
N GLY A 55 -23.70 4.77 -64.00
CA GLY A 55 -24.00 3.41 -64.46
C GLY A 55 -23.25 2.29 -63.73
N MET A 56 -22.38 2.60 -62.76
CA MET A 56 -21.71 1.61 -61.91
C MET A 56 -22.16 1.72 -60.44
N ILE A 57 -22.28 0.58 -59.76
CA ILE A 57 -22.64 0.51 -58.34
C ILE A 57 -21.43 -0.04 -57.57
N LEU A 58 -20.96 0.70 -56.56
CA LEU A 58 -19.95 0.22 -55.64
C LEU A 58 -20.60 -0.64 -54.55
N PRO A 59 -19.92 -1.71 -54.09
CA PRO A 59 -20.39 -2.47 -52.94
C PRO A 59 -20.47 -1.57 -51.71
N ILE A 60 -21.53 -1.74 -50.91
CA ILE A 60 -21.72 -1.01 -49.65
C ILE A 60 -20.54 -1.35 -48.74
N GLN A 61 -19.93 -0.33 -48.12
CA GLN A 61 -18.82 -0.50 -47.18
C GLN A 61 -19.31 -1.13 -45.87
N VAL A 62 -19.47 -2.45 -45.88
CA VAL A 62 -19.75 -3.26 -44.68
C VAL A 62 -18.55 -4.18 -44.47
N GLY A 63 -17.90 -4.07 -43.32
CA GLY A 63 -16.75 -4.90 -42.97
C GLY A 63 -15.96 -4.38 -41.78
N ASP A 64 -14.99 -5.18 -41.33
CA ASP A 64 -14.22 -4.95 -40.10
C ASP A 64 -13.35 -3.67 -40.12
N TYR A 65 -13.11 -3.10 -41.31
CA TYR A 65 -12.30 -1.90 -41.52
C TYR A 65 -13.12 -0.61 -41.71
N ASN A 66 -14.44 -0.67 -41.57
CA ASN A 66 -15.27 0.53 -41.61
C ASN A 66 -15.13 1.30 -40.29
N ILE A 67 -14.45 2.45 -40.33
CA ILE A 67 -14.18 3.27 -39.15
C ILE A 67 -15.33 4.25 -38.94
N PRO A 68 -16.09 4.17 -37.83
CA PRO A 68 -17.14 5.13 -37.55
C PRO A 68 -16.54 6.51 -37.27
N VAL A 69 -17.16 7.54 -37.82
CA VAL A 69 -16.77 8.92 -37.53
C VAL A 69 -17.18 9.25 -36.09
N ALA A 70 -16.18 9.47 -35.23
CA ALA A 70 -16.38 9.94 -33.86
C ALA A 70 -15.87 11.37 -33.74
N ASN A 71 -16.78 12.31 -33.45
CA ASN A 71 -16.41 13.68 -33.10
C ASN A 71 -15.96 13.72 -31.64
N SER A 72 -14.70 13.36 -31.38
CA SER A 72 -14.09 13.47 -30.06
C SER A 72 -13.33 14.79 -29.92
N THR A 73 -13.56 15.49 -28.80
CA THR A 73 -12.81 16.68 -28.40
C THR A 73 -11.70 16.37 -27.38
N GLY A 74 -11.40 15.08 -27.18
CA GLY A 74 -10.36 14.63 -26.27
C GLY A 74 -8.95 14.98 -26.73
N ALA A 75 -8.00 14.94 -25.80
CA ALA A 75 -6.58 15.10 -26.11
C ALA A 75 -6.08 13.97 -27.02
N VAL A 76 -5.17 14.29 -27.94
CA VAL A 76 -4.55 13.35 -28.89
C VAL A 76 -3.04 13.35 -28.74
N GLY A 77 -2.39 12.26 -29.15
CA GLY A 77 -0.93 12.14 -29.15
C GLY A 77 -0.32 12.32 -27.76
N LYS A 78 0.74 13.13 -27.66
CA LYS A 78 1.51 13.44 -26.46
C LYS A 78 0.76 14.36 -25.50
N ALA A 79 -0.35 14.96 -25.90
CA ALA A 79 -1.21 15.71 -24.99
C ALA A 79 -2.13 14.78 -24.16
N LEU A 80 -2.34 13.54 -24.60
CA LEU A 80 -3.14 12.56 -23.87
C LEU A 80 -2.33 11.97 -22.70
N ASP A 81 -2.83 12.16 -21.48
CA ASP A 81 -2.26 11.56 -20.27
C ASP A 81 -2.67 10.07 -20.19
N ILE A 82 -1.70 9.18 -20.39
CA ILE A 82 -1.91 7.71 -20.37
C ILE A 82 -1.59 7.06 -19.02
N ARG A 83 -1.41 7.84 -17.95
CA ARG A 83 -1.19 7.27 -16.62
C ARG A 83 -2.39 6.41 -16.20
N PRO A 84 -2.16 5.36 -15.39
CA PRO A 84 -3.25 4.55 -14.87
C PRO A 84 -4.26 5.44 -14.12
N PRO A 85 -5.56 5.34 -14.42
CA PRO A 85 -6.60 6.03 -13.66
C PRO A 85 -6.49 5.67 -12.18
N ALA A 86 -6.51 6.68 -11.31
CA ALA A 86 -6.40 6.42 -9.88
C ALA A 86 -7.65 5.69 -9.38
N GLN A 87 -7.43 4.62 -8.62
CA GLN A 87 -8.49 3.87 -7.96
C GLN A 87 -8.48 4.17 -6.46
N PRO A 88 -9.64 4.53 -5.87
CA PRO A 88 -9.84 4.53 -4.43
C PRO A 88 -9.40 3.21 -3.78
N LEU A 89 -8.61 3.30 -2.71
CA LEU A 89 -8.09 2.13 -1.99
C LEU A 89 -8.95 1.84 -0.76
N ALA A 90 -9.46 0.61 -0.66
CA ALA A 90 -10.18 0.10 0.50
C ALA A 90 -9.21 -0.67 1.42
N LEU A 91 -8.35 0.05 2.15
CA LEU A 91 -7.35 -0.58 3.04
C LEU A 91 -7.97 -1.15 4.32
N VAL A 92 -9.12 -0.61 4.71
CA VAL A 92 -9.89 -1.08 5.85
C VAL A 92 -10.62 -2.37 5.50
N SER A 93 -10.46 -3.41 6.33
CA SER A 93 -11.22 -4.66 6.19
C SER A 93 -12.74 -4.40 6.14
N GLY A 94 -13.43 -5.05 5.20
CA GLY A 94 -14.86 -4.86 4.94
C GLY A 94 -15.22 -3.54 4.24
N ALA A 95 -14.26 -2.66 3.94
CA ALA A 95 -14.56 -1.41 3.28
C ALA A 95 -14.81 -1.58 1.78
N ARG A 96 -15.61 -0.67 1.22
CA ARG A 96 -15.91 -0.59 -0.21
C ARG A 96 -15.64 0.83 -0.69
N THR A 97 -15.15 0.95 -1.90
CA THR A 97 -14.91 2.26 -2.51
C THR A 97 -15.75 2.47 -3.76
N GLN A 98 -16.16 3.71 -3.97
CA GLN A 98 -16.84 4.15 -5.18
C GLN A 98 -16.25 5.49 -5.62
N PHE A 99 -16.23 5.73 -6.93
CA PHE A 99 -15.90 7.02 -7.50
C PHE A 99 -16.97 7.44 -8.50
N ASN A 100 -17.40 8.71 -8.45
CA ASN A 100 -18.34 9.28 -9.40
C ASN A 100 -18.06 10.77 -9.60
N GLY A 101 -17.74 11.17 -10.83
CA GLY A 101 -17.55 12.57 -11.22
C GLY A 101 -16.34 13.24 -10.54
N ASP A 102 -16.59 13.96 -9.46
CA ASP A 102 -15.60 14.69 -8.64
C ASP A 102 -15.52 14.15 -7.20
N THR A 103 -16.25 13.06 -6.93
CA THR A 103 -16.51 12.57 -5.58
C THR A 103 -16.02 11.14 -5.42
N ALA A 104 -15.12 10.94 -4.46
CA ALA A 104 -14.62 9.64 -4.04
C ALA A 104 -15.22 9.26 -2.69
N THR A 105 -15.76 8.04 -2.57
CA THR A 105 -16.46 7.56 -1.39
C THR A 105 -15.83 6.28 -0.87
N LEU A 106 -15.57 6.21 0.44
CA LEU A 106 -15.17 5.01 1.18
C LEU A 106 -16.28 4.64 2.17
N MET A 107 -16.92 3.51 1.95
CA MET A 107 -17.93 2.93 2.84
C MET A 107 -17.24 1.96 3.81
N VAL A 108 -17.47 2.13 5.10
CA VAL A 108 -16.90 1.32 6.19
C VAL A 108 -18.04 0.77 7.06
N GLU A 109 -17.94 -0.48 7.49
CA GLU A 109 -18.95 -1.09 8.36
C GLU A 109 -18.96 -0.48 9.77
N ASN A 110 -20.16 -0.31 10.34
CA ASN A 110 -20.32 0.20 11.70
C ASN A 110 -19.92 -0.89 12.71
N GLY A 111 -18.87 -0.63 13.49
CA GLY A 111 -18.39 -1.56 14.52
C GLY A 111 -17.04 -1.20 15.14
N ARG A 112 -16.35 -0.17 14.62
CA ARG A 112 -15.06 0.29 15.15
C ARG A 112 -15.24 1.16 16.39
N SER A 113 -14.35 0.99 17.36
CA SER A 113 -14.30 1.82 18.57
C SER A 113 -13.97 3.28 18.20
N GLY A 114 -14.87 4.21 18.57
CA GLY A 114 -14.72 5.64 18.35
C GLY A 114 -15.48 6.18 17.13
N SER A 115 -15.69 7.49 17.10
CA SER A 115 -16.37 8.17 15.99
C SER A 115 -15.47 8.22 14.75
N LEU A 116 -15.90 7.63 13.62
CA LEU A 116 -15.18 7.69 12.34
C LEU A 116 -14.87 9.13 11.95
N TRP A 117 -15.79 10.07 12.21
CA TRP A 117 -15.60 11.50 12.00
C TRP A 117 -14.38 12.04 12.76
N ALA A 118 -14.24 11.67 14.04
CA ALA A 118 -13.09 12.09 14.85
C ALA A 118 -11.78 11.51 14.30
N GLN A 119 -11.78 10.28 13.81
CA GLN A 119 -10.60 9.67 13.18
C GLN A 119 -10.22 10.40 11.89
N VAL A 120 -11.19 10.69 11.01
CA VAL A 120 -10.96 11.43 9.76
C VAL A 120 -10.38 12.81 10.06
N THR A 121 -10.95 13.55 11.01
CA THR A 121 -10.43 14.88 11.37
C THR A 121 -9.01 14.83 11.95
N SER A 122 -8.70 13.84 12.78
CA SER A 122 -7.35 13.60 13.31
C SER A 122 -6.33 13.29 12.21
N ILE A 123 -6.71 12.49 11.19
CA ILE A 123 -5.84 12.18 10.06
C ILE A 123 -5.52 13.43 9.23
N LEU A 124 -6.51 14.29 8.98
CA LEU A 124 -6.28 15.53 8.22
C LEU A 124 -5.38 16.50 9.00
N GLN A 125 -5.54 16.56 10.34
CA GLN A 125 -4.68 17.36 11.21
C GLN A 125 -3.25 16.82 11.26
N SER A 126 -3.05 15.49 11.33
CA SER A 126 -1.71 14.89 11.35
C SER A 126 -0.94 15.08 10.03
N LYS A 127 -1.66 15.21 8.92
CA LYS A 127 -1.11 15.59 7.60
C LYS A 127 -0.92 17.11 7.44
N ASN A 128 -1.23 17.91 8.46
CA ASN A 128 -1.13 19.38 8.47
C ASN A 128 -1.95 20.07 7.37
N TYR A 129 -3.10 19.51 6.99
CA TYR A 129 -4.01 20.17 6.04
C TYR A 129 -4.80 21.28 6.74
N VAL A 130 -4.80 22.47 6.14
CA VAL A 130 -5.53 23.62 6.67
C VAL A 130 -7.03 23.41 6.50
N ILE A 131 -7.77 23.51 7.60
CA ILE A 131 -9.24 23.38 7.60
C ILE A 131 -9.83 24.79 7.59
N ALA A 132 -10.47 25.17 6.49
CA ALA A 132 -11.09 26.49 6.31
C ALA A 132 -12.41 26.61 7.07
N LYS A 133 -13.21 25.55 7.10
CA LYS A 133 -14.47 25.48 7.84
C LYS A 133 -14.71 24.07 8.35
N ARG A 134 -15.17 23.93 9.59
CA ARG A 134 -15.51 22.64 10.21
C ARG A 134 -16.87 22.75 10.88
N ASP A 135 -17.71 21.76 10.66
CA ASP A 135 -18.99 21.58 11.35
C ASP A 135 -19.07 20.13 11.84
N ASP A 136 -18.85 19.97 13.14
CA ASP A 136 -18.89 18.66 13.80
C ASP A 136 -20.30 18.10 13.96
N ALA A 137 -21.34 18.95 13.98
CA ALA A 137 -22.73 18.51 14.11
C ALA A 137 -23.21 17.83 12.83
N SER A 138 -22.87 18.39 11.66
CA SER A 138 -23.18 17.78 10.36
C SER A 138 -22.08 16.87 9.82
N GLN A 139 -21.00 16.66 10.58
CA GLN A 139 -19.84 15.83 10.21
C GLN A 139 -19.29 16.19 8.83
N THR A 140 -19.09 17.49 8.57
CA THR A 140 -18.54 18.02 7.32
C THR A 140 -17.46 19.05 7.60
N LEU A 141 -16.45 19.09 6.73
CA LEU A 141 -15.41 20.11 6.75
C LEU A 141 -14.99 20.47 5.33
N ASN A 142 -14.49 21.69 5.18
CA ASN A 142 -13.88 22.20 3.95
C ASN A 142 -12.42 22.50 4.24
N THR A 143 -11.52 21.99 3.40
CA THR A 143 -10.10 22.31 3.45
C THR A 143 -9.82 23.63 2.72
N ASP A 144 -8.72 24.28 3.05
CA ASP A 144 -8.10 25.20 2.10
C ASP A 144 -7.32 24.42 1.03
N TRP A 145 -6.48 25.10 0.24
CA TRP A 145 -5.62 24.49 -0.75
C TRP A 145 -4.67 23.45 -0.14
N VAL A 146 -4.81 22.22 -0.59
CA VAL A 146 -3.89 21.12 -0.32
C VAL A 146 -2.98 20.97 -1.52
N GLU A 147 -1.68 21.12 -1.32
CA GLU A 147 -0.65 20.97 -2.34
C GLU A 147 -0.20 19.51 -2.42
N TRP A 148 -0.24 18.95 -3.62
CA TRP A 148 0.26 17.61 -3.90
C TRP A 148 1.71 17.68 -4.37
N ASN A 149 2.53 16.72 -3.94
CA ASN A 149 3.90 16.59 -4.41
C ASN A 149 4.09 15.22 -5.06
N ARG A 150 4.02 15.19 -6.39
CA ARG A 150 4.08 13.99 -7.21
C ARG A 150 5.28 14.05 -8.15
N LEU A 151 6.05 12.96 -8.20
CA LEU A 151 7.25 12.83 -9.06
C LEU A 151 6.94 12.51 -10.53
N ASP A 152 5.67 12.25 -10.83
CA ASP A 152 5.13 12.04 -12.17
C ASP A 152 4.40 13.29 -12.71
N GLU A 153 4.56 14.43 -12.04
CA GLU A 153 4.06 15.74 -12.47
C GLU A 153 5.22 16.73 -12.61
N ASP A 154 5.25 17.50 -13.70
CA ASP A 154 6.16 18.65 -13.81
C ASP A 154 5.66 19.84 -13.00
N GLN A 155 4.34 20.01 -12.95
CA GLN A 155 3.65 21.11 -12.29
C GLN A 155 2.67 20.52 -11.30
N GLN A 156 2.89 20.86 -10.04
CA GLN A 156 2.10 20.33 -8.94
C GLN A 156 0.66 20.87 -8.96
N TYR A 157 -0.25 20.05 -8.46
CA TYR A 157 -1.65 20.40 -8.34
C TYR A 157 -1.97 20.84 -6.92
N ARG A 158 -2.96 21.72 -6.81
CA ARG A 158 -3.57 22.11 -5.56
C ARG A 158 -5.06 21.82 -5.62
N GLY A 159 -5.59 21.21 -4.57
CA GLY A 159 -7.00 20.85 -4.47
C GLY A 159 -7.66 21.45 -3.23
N ARG A 160 -8.91 21.88 -3.36
CA ARG A 160 -9.80 22.19 -2.22
C ARG A 160 -10.85 21.10 -2.11
N TYR A 161 -11.07 20.62 -0.89
CA TYR A 161 -11.88 19.44 -0.65
C TYR A 161 -12.99 19.74 0.34
N GLN A 162 -14.18 19.21 0.06
CA GLN A 162 -15.23 19.03 1.04
C GLN A 162 -15.22 17.57 1.47
N ILE A 163 -15.01 17.34 2.77
CA ILE A 163 -14.91 16.00 3.34
C ILE A 163 -16.07 15.86 4.33
N SER A 164 -16.86 14.79 4.20
CA SER A 164 -17.98 14.52 5.09
C SER A 164 -18.07 13.05 5.45
N VAL A 165 -18.62 12.75 6.62
CA VAL A 165 -18.97 11.39 7.03
C VAL A 165 -20.48 11.31 7.12
N LYS A 166 -21.09 10.42 6.32
CA LYS A 166 -22.54 10.27 6.26
C LYS A 166 -22.94 8.85 6.64
N PRO A 167 -23.97 8.67 7.48
CA PRO A 167 -24.53 7.34 7.72
C PRO A 167 -25.21 6.84 6.43
N GLN A 168 -24.96 5.60 6.06
CA GLN A 168 -25.54 4.93 4.90
C GLN A 168 -25.99 3.52 5.31
N GLY A 169 -27.21 3.42 5.84
CA GLY A 169 -27.72 2.17 6.41
C GLY A 169 -26.88 1.71 7.61
N TYR A 170 -26.35 0.49 7.55
CA TYR A 170 -25.47 -0.08 8.58
C TYR A 170 -23.99 0.31 8.40
N GLN A 171 -23.66 1.12 7.38
CA GLN A 171 -22.30 1.58 7.10
C GLN A 171 -22.18 3.09 7.30
N GLN A 172 -20.95 3.57 7.44
CA GLN A 172 -20.62 4.99 7.35
C GLN A 172 -19.81 5.24 6.07
N ALA A 173 -20.19 6.29 5.34
CA ALA A 173 -19.54 6.70 4.12
C ALA A 173 -18.67 7.94 4.37
N VAL A 174 -17.35 7.81 4.21
CA VAL A 174 -16.43 8.94 4.07
C VAL A 174 -16.52 9.42 2.62
N VAL A 175 -17.00 10.64 2.42
CA VAL A 175 -17.20 11.25 1.11
C VAL A 175 -16.22 12.40 0.95
N VAL A 176 -15.37 12.31 -0.07
CA VAL A 176 -14.41 13.33 -0.45
C VAL A 176 -14.83 13.92 -1.79
N LYS A 177 -15.27 15.18 -1.78
CA LYS A 177 -15.61 15.93 -2.97
C LYS A 177 -14.51 16.94 -3.29
N LEU A 178 -14.00 16.92 -4.51
CA LEU A 178 -13.05 17.91 -5.01
C LEU A 178 -13.82 19.17 -5.46
N VAL A 179 -13.68 20.25 -4.69
CA VAL A 179 -14.42 21.51 -4.92
C VAL A 179 -13.73 22.37 -5.97
N ASN A 180 -12.40 22.50 -5.87
CA ASN A 180 -11.58 23.20 -6.85
C ASN A 180 -10.28 22.44 -7.06
N LEU A 181 -9.83 22.42 -8.31
CA LEU A 181 -8.53 21.89 -8.70
C LEU A 181 -7.78 22.93 -9.51
N GLU A 182 -6.52 23.13 -9.17
CA GLU A 182 -5.64 24.09 -9.82
C GLU A 182 -4.31 23.44 -10.14
N GLN A 183 -3.75 23.78 -11.30
CA GLN A 183 -2.38 23.46 -11.67
C GLN A 183 -1.66 24.75 -12.06
N ALA A 184 -0.57 25.07 -11.37
CA ALA A 184 0.25 26.26 -11.64
C ALA A 184 -0.57 27.58 -11.79
N GLY A 185 -1.51 27.86 -10.90
CA GLY A 185 -2.32 29.08 -10.96
C GLY A 185 -3.60 28.99 -11.80
N LYS A 186 -3.80 27.89 -12.55
CA LYS A 186 -4.92 27.77 -13.50
C LYS A 186 -5.92 26.71 -13.06
N PRO A 187 -7.23 26.99 -13.10
CA PRO A 187 -8.24 26.00 -12.77
C PRO A 187 -8.22 24.86 -13.80
N VAL A 188 -8.33 23.62 -13.32
CA VAL A 188 -8.35 22.40 -14.12
C VAL A 188 -9.64 21.64 -13.88
N ALA A 189 -10.27 21.16 -14.95
CA ALA A 189 -11.54 20.44 -14.90
C ALA A 189 -11.56 19.17 -15.77
N ASP A 190 -10.39 18.68 -16.20
CA ASP A 190 -10.34 17.44 -16.98
C ASP A 190 -10.72 16.23 -16.11
N PRO A 191 -11.48 15.25 -16.64
CA PRO A 191 -11.99 14.13 -15.83
C PRO A 191 -10.89 13.28 -15.17
N ALA A 192 -9.74 13.10 -15.83
CA ALA A 192 -8.66 12.25 -15.33
C ALA A 192 -8.00 12.88 -14.09
N SER A 193 -7.76 14.20 -14.12
CA SER A 193 -7.22 14.96 -12.99
C SER A 193 -8.23 15.04 -11.85
N LEU A 194 -9.53 15.27 -12.14
CA LEU A 194 -10.58 15.26 -11.12
C LEU A 194 -10.63 13.91 -10.39
N GLN A 195 -10.58 12.80 -11.13
CA GLN A 195 -10.51 11.45 -10.55
C GLN A 195 -9.23 11.23 -9.75
N ARG A 196 -8.08 11.60 -10.29
CA ARG A 196 -6.79 11.39 -9.63
C ARG A 196 -6.68 12.11 -8.30
N TYR A 197 -7.06 13.37 -8.25
CA TYR A 197 -6.86 14.21 -7.06
C TYR A 197 -7.98 14.09 -6.02
N SER A 198 -9.19 13.70 -6.40
CA SER A 198 -10.23 13.26 -5.44
C SER A 198 -9.84 11.92 -4.80
N THR A 199 -9.37 10.96 -5.60
CA THR A 199 -8.90 9.66 -5.15
C THR A 199 -7.66 9.78 -4.27
N ALA A 200 -6.72 10.67 -4.61
CA ALA A 200 -5.52 10.90 -3.80
C ALA A 200 -5.88 11.32 -2.37
N MET A 201 -6.83 12.25 -2.20
CA MET A 201 -7.30 12.66 -0.88
C MET A 201 -8.00 11.52 -0.14
N LEU A 202 -8.85 10.74 -0.83
CA LEU A 202 -9.50 9.58 -0.20
C LEU A 202 -8.48 8.52 0.24
N ASN A 203 -7.45 8.28 -0.56
CA ASN A 203 -6.39 7.31 -0.24
C ASN A 203 -5.56 7.75 0.97
N VAL A 204 -5.30 9.04 1.14
CA VAL A 204 -4.67 9.59 2.36
C VAL A 204 -5.53 9.29 3.60
N ILE A 205 -6.85 9.43 3.50
CA ILE A 205 -7.75 9.12 4.61
C ILE A 205 -7.78 7.60 4.86
N SER A 206 -7.89 6.79 3.81
CA SER A 206 -7.90 5.33 3.91
C SER A 206 -6.62 4.78 4.56
N GLU A 207 -5.46 5.28 4.14
CA GLU A 207 -4.16 4.96 4.76
C GLU A 207 -4.11 5.37 6.23
N GLY A 208 -4.58 6.58 6.55
CA GLY A 208 -4.63 7.04 7.94
C GLY A 208 -5.56 6.19 8.82
N LEU A 209 -6.69 5.73 8.30
CA LEU A 209 -7.62 4.85 9.02
C LEU A 209 -7.01 3.47 9.28
N ASP A 210 -6.29 2.90 8.31
CA ASP A 210 -5.57 1.64 8.46
C ASP A 210 -4.43 1.77 9.49
N MET A 211 -3.65 2.85 9.39
CA MET A 211 -2.56 3.13 10.33
C MET A 211 -3.06 3.33 11.76
N ASN A 212 -4.18 4.04 11.95
CA ASN A 212 -4.81 4.21 13.25
C ASN A 212 -5.32 2.88 13.82
N ALA A 213 -5.95 2.03 13.00
CA ALA A 213 -6.43 0.72 13.44
C ALA A 213 -5.26 -0.18 13.87
N THR A 214 -4.21 -0.24 13.05
CA THR A 214 -2.99 -1.01 13.34
C THR A 214 -2.29 -0.49 14.60
N SER A 215 -2.19 0.83 14.77
CA SER A 215 -1.56 1.45 15.93
C SER A 215 -2.37 1.22 17.22
N ALA A 216 -3.70 1.32 17.16
CA ALA A 216 -4.57 1.04 18.29
C ALA A 216 -4.49 -0.43 18.73
N GLN A 217 -4.47 -1.37 17.77
CA GLN A 217 -4.28 -2.79 18.06
C GLN A 217 -2.92 -3.06 18.71
N ASN A 218 -1.86 -2.44 18.19
CA ASN A 218 -0.51 -2.54 18.77
C ASN A 218 -0.44 -1.92 20.18
N ALA A 219 -1.08 -0.77 20.41
CA ALA A 219 -1.08 -0.08 21.69
C ALA A 219 -1.92 -0.81 22.76
N ALA A 220 -3.08 -1.35 22.38
CA ALA A 220 -3.90 -2.18 23.26
C ALA A 220 -3.11 -3.40 23.74
N GLN A 221 -2.38 -4.06 22.85
CA GLN A 221 -1.53 -5.19 23.22
C GLN A 221 -0.40 -4.78 24.17
N ARG A 222 0.30 -3.66 23.88
CA ARG A 222 1.36 -3.14 24.77
C ARG A 222 0.83 -2.76 26.16
N SER A 223 -0.36 -2.16 26.22
CA SER A 223 -0.98 -1.68 27.47
C SER A 223 -1.58 -2.81 28.31
N ALA A 224 -2.01 -3.90 27.67
CA ALA A 224 -2.44 -5.13 28.34
C ALA A 224 -1.27 -5.93 28.98
N GLY A 225 -0.07 -5.33 29.06
CA GLY A 225 1.11 -5.98 29.63
C GLY A 225 1.66 -7.10 28.76
N ALA A 226 1.33 -7.14 27.45
CA ALA A 226 1.73 -8.10 26.41
C ALA A 226 2.49 -9.34 26.90
N THR A 227 1.88 -10.16 27.77
CA THR A 227 2.27 -11.55 27.81
C THR A 227 1.73 -12.13 26.51
N PHE A 228 2.62 -12.56 25.63
CA PHE A 228 2.20 -13.34 24.48
C PHE A 228 1.80 -14.69 25.06
N ASP A 229 0.54 -14.83 25.46
CA ASP A 229 0.05 -16.08 26.01
C ASP A 229 0.13 -17.13 24.89
N VAL A 230 0.92 -18.17 25.12
CA VAL A 230 1.09 -19.30 24.22
C VAL A 230 0.26 -20.45 24.77
N GLN A 231 -0.58 -21.02 23.92
CA GLN A 231 -1.44 -22.15 24.27
C GLN A 231 -1.21 -23.29 23.28
N SER A 232 -1.27 -24.53 23.76
CA SER A 232 -1.34 -25.69 22.87
C SER A 232 -2.74 -25.75 22.26
N ALA A 233 -2.82 -26.07 20.98
CA ALA A 233 -4.06 -26.28 20.26
C ALA A 233 -3.87 -27.37 19.19
N ALA A 234 -4.95 -27.72 18.51
CA ALA A 234 -4.92 -28.54 17.31
C ALA A 234 -5.52 -27.74 16.15
N ASP A 235 -4.98 -27.92 14.95
CA ASP A 235 -5.58 -27.37 13.74
C ASP A 235 -6.88 -28.11 13.36
N ASP A 236 -7.55 -27.67 12.30
CA ASP A 236 -8.81 -28.28 11.81
C ASP A 236 -8.65 -29.75 11.39
N THR A 237 -7.41 -30.22 11.20
CA THR A 237 -7.08 -31.61 10.87
C THR A 237 -6.64 -32.43 12.09
N GLY A 238 -6.62 -31.82 13.28
CA GLY A 238 -6.20 -32.46 14.52
C GLY A 238 -4.69 -32.49 14.74
N LEU A 239 -3.89 -31.80 13.91
CA LEU A 239 -2.44 -31.76 14.08
C LEU A 239 -2.04 -30.72 15.16
N PRO A 240 -1.03 -31.01 15.99
CA PRO A 240 -0.61 -30.11 17.05
C PRO A 240 -0.08 -28.77 16.50
N MET A 241 -0.49 -27.68 17.13
CA MET A 241 0.04 -26.33 16.87
C MET A 241 0.07 -25.50 18.15
N LEU A 242 0.84 -24.41 18.15
CA LEU A 242 0.77 -23.40 19.19
C LEU A 242 -0.13 -22.27 18.72
N VAL A 243 -0.93 -21.71 19.64
CA VAL A 243 -1.70 -20.49 19.41
C VAL A 243 -1.14 -19.40 20.29
N VAL A 244 -0.64 -18.34 19.64
CA VAL A 244 -0.13 -17.15 20.31
C VAL A 244 -1.25 -16.10 20.34
N ARG A 245 -1.50 -15.51 21.50
CA ARG A 245 -2.51 -14.47 21.70
C ARG A 245 -2.06 -13.10 21.17
N ALA A 246 -1.79 -13.01 19.87
CA ALA A 246 -1.53 -11.77 19.17
C ALA A 246 -1.82 -11.91 17.66
N PRO A 247 -2.15 -10.80 16.96
CA PRO A 247 -2.39 -10.81 15.52
C PRO A 247 -1.15 -11.20 14.71
N PHE A 248 -1.36 -11.72 13.50
CA PHE A 248 -0.29 -12.20 12.62
C PHE A 248 0.87 -11.22 12.47
N ASN A 249 0.57 -9.94 12.21
CA ASN A 249 1.58 -8.92 11.96
C ASN A 249 2.52 -8.72 13.16
N LEU A 250 1.97 -8.77 14.38
CA LEU A 250 2.75 -8.56 15.60
C LEU A 250 3.58 -9.80 15.93
N VAL A 251 2.99 -10.99 15.82
CA VAL A 251 3.71 -12.25 16.01
C VAL A 251 4.84 -12.35 14.99
N TRP A 252 4.55 -12.14 13.70
CA TRP A 252 5.54 -12.18 12.62
C TRP A 252 6.73 -11.25 12.86
N GLN A 253 6.50 -10.04 13.38
CA GLN A 253 7.57 -9.08 13.67
C GLN A 253 8.44 -9.50 14.88
N ARG A 254 7.84 -10.15 15.89
CA ARG A 254 8.54 -10.54 17.14
C ARG A 254 9.15 -11.93 17.07
N LEU A 255 8.62 -12.79 16.22
CA LEU A 255 8.95 -14.21 16.13
C LEU A 255 10.44 -14.48 15.87
N PRO A 256 11.16 -13.77 14.97
CA PRO A 256 12.60 -14.00 14.80
C PRO A 256 13.40 -13.81 16.09
N GLY A 257 13.07 -12.79 16.89
CA GLY A 257 13.74 -12.54 18.17
C GLY A 257 13.40 -13.58 19.25
N ALA A 258 12.17 -14.10 19.25
CA ALA A 258 11.78 -15.20 20.14
C ALA A 258 12.45 -16.52 19.72
N LEU A 259 12.52 -16.80 18.41
CA LEU A 259 13.16 -17.99 17.85
C LEU A 259 14.66 -18.07 18.18
N GLU A 260 15.36 -16.94 18.09
CA GLU A 260 16.79 -16.88 18.43
C GLU A 260 17.05 -17.25 19.89
N LYS A 261 16.18 -16.84 20.82
CA LYS A 261 16.27 -17.18 22.25
C LYS A 261 16.07 -18.66 22.56
N VAL A 262 15.45 -19.41 21.64
CA VAL A 262 15.17 -20.85 21.79
C VAL A 262 16.10 -21.72 20.92
N GLY A 263 17.16 -21.12 20.37
CA GLY A 263 18.14 -21.85 19.55
C GLY A 263 17.67 -22.12 18.11
N MET A 264 16.63 -21.43 17.64
CA MET A 264 16.13 -21.52 16.27
C MET A 264 16.57 -20.28 15.48
N LYS A 265 17.50 -20.45 14.54
CA LYS A 265 17.95 -19.35 13.67
C LYS A 265 17.10 -19.30 12.41
N VAL A 266 16.52 -18.14 12.10
CA VAL A 266 15.78 -17.92 10.85
C VAL A 266 16.75 -17.86 9.67
N THR A 267 16.55 -18.72 8.67
CA THR A 267 17.34 -18.76 7.42
C THR A 267 16.60 -18.16 6.24
N ASP A 268 15.28 -18.32 6.19
CA ASP A 268 14.41 -17.70 5.19
C ASP A 268 13.06 -17.31 5.83
N SER A 269 12.43 -16.25 5.31
CA SER A 269 11.20 -15.69 5.84
C SER A 269 10.34 -15.11 4.72
N THR A 270 9.20 -15.75 4.44
CA THR A 270 8.25 -15.32 3.41
C THR A 270 6.91 -14.99 4.06
N ARG A 271 6.66 -13.69 4.31
CA ARG A 271 5.45 -13.19 4.99
C ARG A 271 4.16 -13.52 4.24
N SER A 272 4.16 -13.41 2.91
CA SER A 272 2.97 -13.68 2.08
C SER A 272 2.52 -15.14 2.11
N GLN A 273 3.42 -16.05 2.50
CA GLN A 273 3.14 -17.49 2.67
C GLN A 273 3.01 -17.87 4.16
N GLY A 274 3.21 -16.94 5.09
CA GLY A 274 3.29 -17.25 6.52
C GLY A 274 4.39 -18.27 6.84
N SER A 275 5.45 -18.37 6.03
CA SER A 275 6.43 -19.46 6.14
C SER A 275 7.81 -18.95 6.55
N MET A 276 8.43 -19.59 7.54
CA MET A 276 9.84 -19.37 7.91
C MET A 276 10.61 -20.69 7.82
N ALA A 277 11.81 -20.65 7.25
CA ALA A 277 12.79 -21.73 7.36
C ALA A 277 13.71 -21.43 8.54
N LEU A 278 13.94 -22.44 9.36
CA LEU A 278 14.65 -22.35 10.62
C LEU A 278 15.75 -23.41 10.67
N THR A 279 16.89 -23.08 11.27
CA THR A 279 17.90 -24.08 11.67
C THR A 279 17.92 -24.14 13.19
N TYR A 280 17.55 -25.28 13.75
CA TYR A 280 17.51 -25.52 15.19
C TYR A 280 18.79 -26.19 15.70
N LYS A 281 19.33 -25.62 16.77
CA LYS A 281 20.41 -26.20 17.57
C LYS A 281 20.00 -26.17 19.05
N PRO A 282 19.99 -27.32 19.75
CA PRO A 282 19.71 -27.36 21.17
C PRO A 282 20.63 -26.41 21.95
N LEU A 283 20.04 -25.69 22.90
CA LEU A 283 20.78 -24.84 23.82
C LEU A 283 21.43 -25.67 24.93
N SER A 284 22.38 -25.07 25.65
CA SER A 284 22.93 -25.68 26.87
C SER A 284 21.90 -25.69 28.01
N ASP A 285 22.03 -26.61 28.97
CA ASP A 285 21.17 -26.65 30.15
C ASP A 285 21.12 -25.31 30.91
N SER A 286 22.27 -24.61 30.98
CA SER A 286 22.35 -23.28 31.61
C SER A 286 21.51 -22.23 30.86
N SER A 287 21.51 -22.26 29.54
CA SER A 287 20.73 -21.32 28.70
C SER A 287 19.24 -21.60 28.79
N TRP A 288 18.83 -22.88 28.91
CA TRP A 288 17.44 -23.26 29.17
C TRP A 288 16.96 -22.78 30.55
N GLN A 289 17.80 -22.93 31.58
CA GLN A 289 17.52 -22.40 32.92
C GLN A 289 17.40 -20.89 32.92
N GLU A 290 18.30 -20.18 32.23
CA GLU A 290 18.21 -18.72 32.08
C GLU A 290 16.89 -18.33 31.43
N LEU A 291 16.49 -18.99 30.33
CA LEU A 291 15.20 -18.77 29.67
C LEU A 291 14.01 -19.00 30.62
N GLY A 292 14.16 -19.91 31.58
CA GLY A 292 13.09 -20.31 32.51
C GLY A 292 12.22 -21.44 31.95
N ALA A 293 12.75 -22.23 31.01
CA ALA A 293 12.04 -23.35 30.38
C ALA A 293 12.91 -24.63 30.39
N ARG A 294 12.29 -25.77 30.06
CA ARG A 294 12.99 -27.06 29.93
C ARG A 294 13.27 -27.37 28.46
N ASP A 295 14.30 -28.15 28.20
CA ASP A 295 14.61 -28.61 26.84
C ASP A 295 13.41 -29.39 26.25
N PRO A 296 12.88 -28.98 25.07
CA PRO A 296 11.77 -29.65 24.42
C PRO A 296 12.14 -30.99 23.75
N GLN A 297 13.41 -31.42 23.84
CA GLN A 297 13.93 -32.68 23.26
C GLN A 297 13.71 -32.77 21.74
N LEU A 298 13.83 -31.64 21.06
CA LEU A 298 13.84 -31.58 19.60
C LEU A 298 15.19 -32.04 19.04
N VAL A 299 15.17 -32.65 17.86
CA VAL A 299 16.39 -33.06 17.16
C VAL A 299 16.99 -31.85 16.45
N SER A 300 18.31 -31.66 16.49
CA SER A 300 18.95 -30.60 15.71
C SER A 300 18.73 -30.81 14.20
N GLY A 301 18.42 -29.74 13.47
CA GLY A 301 18.19 -29.82 12.03
C GLY A 301 17.46 -28.59 11.49
N ASP A 302 17.09 -28.67 10.21
CA ASP A 302 16.33 -27.62 9.54
C ASP A 302 14.83 -27.88 9.66
N TYR A 303 14.13 -26.90 10.23
CA TYR A 303 12.69 -26.93 10.47
C TYR A 303 11.98 -25.92 9.57
N LYS A 304 10.71 -26.20 9.27
CA LYS A 304 9.82 -25.24 8.64
C LYS A 304 8.74 -24.83 9.64
N LEU A 305 8.52 -23.53 9.78
CA LEU A 305 7.47 -22.95 10.60
C LEU A 305 6.39 -22.34 9.71
N GLN A 306 5.14 -22.74 9.92
CA GLN A 306 3.97 -22.12 9.33
C GLN A 306 3.28 -21.23 10.37
N VAL A 307 2.95 -20.01 9.97
CA VAL A 307 2.30 -18.99 10.78
C VAL A 307 0.97 -18.63 10.12
N GLY A 308 -0.14 -18.89 10.79
CA GLY A 308 -1.49 -18.55 10.31
C GLY A 308 -2.07 -17.34 11.04
N ASP A 309 -2.92 -16.59 10.34
CA ASP A 309 -3.69 -15.49 10.91
C ASP A 309 -5.03 -15.99 11.44
N LEU A 310 -5.29 -15.79 12.73
CA LEU A 310 -6.54 -16.10 13.42
C LEU A 310 -7.15 -14.81 13.99
N ASP A 311 -7.03 -13.70 13.25
CA ASP A 311 -7.50 -12.35 13.60
C ASP A 311 -6.80 -11.76 14.83
N ASN A 312 -7.29 -12.05 16.03
CA ASN A 312 -6.65 -11.60 17.28
C ASN A 312 -5.60 -12.58 17.83
N ARG A 313 -5.38 -13.71 17.13
CA ARG A 313 -4.44 -14.77 17.47
C ARG A 313 -3.62 -15.16 16.24
N SER A 314 -2.52 -15.88 16.46
CA SER A 314 -1.73 -16.48 15.38
C SER A 314 -1.47 -17.94 15.69
N SER A 315 -1.58 -18.81 14.69
CA SER A 315 -1.14 -20.20 14.82
C SER A 315 0.34 -20.33 14.46
N LEU A 316 1.07 -21.20 15.15
CA LEU A 316 2.44 -21.56 14.86
C LEU A 316 2.52 -23.09 14.77
N GLN A 317 2.83 -23.61 13.59
CA GLN A 317 2.96 -25.04 13.36
C GLN A 317 4.38 -25.37 12.87
N PHE A 318 5.06 -26.24 13.61
CA PHE A 318 6.43 -26.66 13.33
C PHE A 318 6.44 -27.98 12.57
N ILE A 319 7.21 -28.01 11.49
CA ILE A 319 7.44 -29.16 10.64
C ILE A 319 8.92 -29.53 10.74
N ASP A 320 9.17 -30.79 11.06
CA ASP A 320 10.50 -31.34 11.28
C ASP A 320 11.31 -31.46 9.97
N PRO A 321 12.63 -31.78 10.04
CA PRO A 321 13.47 -31.94 8.86
C PRO A 321 13.03 -33.07 7.92
N LYS A 322 12.17 -33.98 8.38
CA LYS A 322 11.61 -35.08 7.59
C LYS A 322 10.26 -34.72 6.95
N GLY A 323 9.74 -33.52 7.20
CA GLY A 323 8.46 -33.04 6.67
C GLY A 323 7.24 -33.41 7.50
N HIS A 324 7.40 -33.91 8.73
CA HIS A 324 6.30 -34.26 9.63
C HIS A 324 6.03 -33.15 10.64
N THR A 325 4.79 -32.97 11.04
CA THR A 325 4.46 -32.10 12.17
C THR A 325 4.99 -32.69 13.47
N LEU A 326 5.29 -31.82 14.43
CA LEU A 326 5.70 -32.25 15.76
C LEU A 326 4.61 -33.08 16.46
N THR A 327 5.03 -33.97 17.37
CA THR A 327 4.09 -34.71 18.21
C THR A 327 3.42 -33.78 19.22
N GLN A 328 2.26 -34.17 19.76
CA GLN A 328 1.56 -33.41 20.78
C GLN A 328 2.46 -33.13 22.01
N SER A 329 3.24 -34.12 22.44
CA SER A 329 4.15 -33.97 23.60
C SER A 329 5.26 -32.93 23.35
N GLN A 330 5.83 -32.91 22.13
CA GLN A 330 6.84 -31.91 21.75
C GLN A 330 6.21 -30.52 21.63
N ASN A 331 5.02 -30.43 21.04
CA ASN A 331 4.27 -29.18 20.93
C ASN A 331 3.93 -28.61 22.32
N ASP A 332 3.43 -29.44 23.24
CA ASP A 332 3.11 -29.04 24.60
C ASP A 332 4.36 -28.57 25.38
N ALA A 333 5.52 -29.22 25.16
CA ALA A 333 6.78 -28.77 25.75
C ALA A 333 7.21 -27.38 25.24
N LEU A 334 6.95 -27.09 23.96
CA LEU A 334 7.25 -25.80 23.36
C LEU A 334 6.36 -24.65 23.87
N VAL A 335 5.20 -24.94 24.47
CA VAL A 335 4.34 -23.91 25.07
C VAL A 335 5.11 -23.08 26.09
N ALA A 336 5.71 -23.73 27.08
CA ALA A 336 6.46 -23.05 28.14
C ALA A 336 7.70 -22.32 27.60
N VAL A 337 8.36 -22.92 26.60
CA VAL A 337 9.54 -22.36 25.93
C VAL A 337 9.19 -21.06 25.20
N PHE A 338 8.16 -21.07 24.34
CA PHE A 338 7.75 -19.87 23.61
C PHE A 338 7.09 -18.83 24.51
N GLN A 339 6.34 -19.26 25.54
CA GLN A 339 5.80 -18.36 26.55
C GLN A 339 6.91 -17.54 27.22
N ALA A 340 8.03 -18.18 27.58
CA ALA A 340 9.18 -17.51 28.15
C ALA A 340 9.93 -16.66 27.12
N ALA A 341 10.09 -17.16 25.89
CA ALA A 341 10.83 -16.47 24.83
C ALA A 341 10.18 -15.15 24.39
N PHE A 342 8.84 -15.10 24.33
CA PHE A 342 8.12 -13.89 23.97
C PHE A 342 8.03 -12.86 25.12
N ASN A 343 8.12 -13.31 26.37
CA ASN A 343 8.00 -12.44 27.56
C ASN A 343 9.36 -11.86 28.02
N LYS A 344 10.47 -12.42 27.54
CA LYS A 344 11.81 -11.83 27.64
C LYS A 344 12.08 -10.85 26.51
#